data_AF-A0A2N9MLC6-F1
#
_entry.id   AF-A0A2N9MLC6-F1
#
_cell.length_a   1.000
_cell.length_b   1.000
_cell.length_c   1.000
_cell.angle_alpha   90.00
_cell.angle_beta   90.00
_cell.angle_gamma   90.00
#
_symmetry.space_group_name_H-M   'P 1'
#
loop_
_entity.id
_entity.type
_entity.pdbx_description
1 polymer ?
#
loop_
_entity_poly.entity_id
_entity_poly.type
_entity_poly.pdbx_seq_one_letter_code
_entity_poly.pdbx_strand_id
1 'polypeptide(L)'
;MNLINALSSQQWVERLGWTLVHFLWQGLSIAALYAAARRGIAGKASPNTRYLLACAALAAMMAVPLVTWGLMRPSDANPDAAYGIRGTPAAASTSAVTTATLPASIRRTVPSLRSPQFLPWVVIVWLSGAAAFWVRLAGGWVVAARMRSMLVRRAPPEWQQILRKLGARIGLSRPVRLLVSALVEAPTVVGWLRPVVLVPVGALSGLPAGQLEALLLHELAHIRRHDYLVNILQSVAEALLFYHPAVWWVSGHIRAEREMCCDDVAVSVSGDALTYARALAQLESCRPAHGIAHLGAAVAANGGSLAGRIARLLGQSRPAVRTGLGPGVLAVAILLVAAAFGMFGQSDSHPAFQTVSIKRNTSDWNEPTHHPMGMGVNASLMLLIQFAYAVHDSPHWLPLPACQVVGGPAWINSLRYDIEAKPRGNTDPKQEWLMWQTLLSDRFKLRLHRERRELPIYNLTAVKSGPKLPAPKEAGCVSFPPGTPPRHVPGKVDCGYVSGPFSGSTAGRLNIKGSKVHVADLIRELASVLDRPVLDETEFTGEFDLDLSFTADEALMGLPGFGGPGDPGGTKPPTDPNLPNIFAALEEQLGLKLVPAKGPVEVLVIDHAERPTAN
;
A
#
# COMPACT_ATOMS: atom_id res chain seq x y z
N MET A 1 -22.07 -10.91 -5.52
CA MET A 1 -20.60 -10.69 -5.52
C MET A 1 -20.31 -9.50 -4.62
N ASN A 2 -19.61 -9.72 -3.51
CA ASN A 2 -19.49 -8.76 -2.40
C ASN A 2 -18.73 -7.49 -2.81
N LEU A 3 -19.24 -6.31 -2.46
CA LEU A 3 -18.63 -4.98 -2.68
C LEU A 3 -17.13 -4.95 -2.28
N ILE A 4 -16.77 -5.71 -1.24
CA ILE A 4 -15.39 -5.88 -0.76
C ILE A 4 -14.50 -6.53 -1.81
N ASN A 5 -14.97 -7.57 -2.49
CA ASN A 5 -14.20 -8.26 -3.53
C ASN A 5 -14.00 -7.37 -4.76
N ALA A 6 -14.96 -6.49 -5.05
CA ALA A 6 -14.87 -5.52 -6.13
C ALA A 6 -13.94 -4.33 -5.79
N LEU A 7 -13.83 -3.96 -4.51
CA LEU A 7 -12.89 -2.93 -4.05
C LEU A 7 -11.48 -3.48 -3.86
N SER A 8 -11.34 -4.73 -3.42
CA SER A 8 -10.03 -5.36 -3.23
C SER A 8 -9.28 -5.60 -4.54
N SER A 9 -9.97 -5.66 -5.68
CA SER A 9 -9.34 -5.81 -7.00
C SER A 9 -8.86 -4.49 -7.60
N GLN A 10 -9.09 -3.35 -6.95
CA GLN A 10 -8.79 -2.04 -7.48
C GLN A 10 -7.49 -1.48 -6.89
N GLN A 11 -6.49 -1.23 -7.75
CA GLN A 11 -5.16 -0.72 -7.35
C GLN A 11 -5.20 0.61 -6.57
N TRP A 12 -6.21 1.46 -6.83
CA TRP A 12 -6.34 2.73 -6.13
C TRP A 12 -6.76 2.56 -4.66
N VAL A 13 -7.45 1.48 -4.30
CA VAL A 13 -7.90 1.20 -2.93
C VAL A 13 -6.72 0.86 -2.04
N GLU A 14 -5.78 0.05 -2.54
CA GLU A 14 -4.55 -0.27 -1.83
C GLU A 14 -3.69 0.99 -1.61
N ARG A 15 -3.47 1.76 -2.68
CA ARG A 15 -2.69 3.02 -2.62
C ARG A 15 -3.33 4.02 -1.64
N LEU A 16 -4.66 4.13 -1.64
CA LEU A 16 -5.38 5.05 -0.75
C LEU A 16 -5.31 4.56 0.69
N GLY A 17 -5.59 3.28 0.91
CA GLY A 17 -5.53 2.66 2.23
C GLY A 17 -4.17 2.86 2.88
N TRP A 18 -3.09 2.62 2.15
CA TRP A 18 -1.74 2.85 2.65
C TRP A 18 -1.42 4.33 2.86
N THR A 19 -1.88 5.22 1.98
CA THR A 19 -1.71 6.68 2.17
C THR A 19 -2.35 7.13 3.49
N LEU A 20 -3.55 6.64 3.80
CA LEU A 20 -4.27 6.95 5.04
C LEU A 20 -3.55 6.40 6.29
N VAL A 21 -2.98 5.18 6.18
CA VAL A 21 -2.19 4.55 7.24
C VAL A 21 -0.88 5.30 7.48
N HIS A 22 -0.13 5.64 6.43
CA HIS A 22 1.11 6.44 6.57
C HIS A 22 0.82 7.81 7.18
N PHE A 23 -0.33 8.41 6.87
CA PHE A 23 -0.65 9.71 7.45
C PHE A 23 -0.76 9.69 8.99
N LEU A 24 -1.02 8.54 9.61
CA LEU A 24 -1.07 8.42 11.08
C LEU A 24 0.24 8.85 11.75
N TRP A 25 1.39 8.42 11.21
CA TRP A 25 2.68 8.83 11.75
C TRP A 25 3.10 10.19 11.20
N GLN A 26 2.82 10.48 9.92
CA GLN A 26 3.22 11.73 9.28
C GLN A 26 2.54 12.95 9.92
N GLY A 27 1.21 12.90 10.08
CA GLY A 27 0.43 13.97 10.72
C GLY A 27 0.89 14.20 12.15
N LEU A 28 1.22 13.13 12.87
CA LEU A 28 1.75 13.22 14.22
C LEU A 28 3.16 13.83 14.28
N SER A 29 4.07 13.47 13.38
CA SER A 29 5.40 14.07 13.29
C SER A 29 5.32 15.57 13.01
N ILE A 30 4.44 15.99 12.10
CA ILE A 30 4.19 17.42 11.82
C ILE A 30 3.67 18.12 13.07
N ALA A 31 2.72 17.50 13.80
CA ALA A 31 2.19 18.08 15.03
C ALA A 31 3.25 18.20 16.14
N ALA A 32 4.15 17.23 16.26
CA ALA A 32 5.26 17.28 17.22
C ALA A 32 6.25 18.41 16.88
N LEU A 33 6.62 18.55 15.61
CA LEU A 33 7.45 19.66 15.12
C LEU A 33 6.77 21.01 15.37
N TYR A 34 5.48 21.13 15.07
CA TYR A 34 4.69 22.32 15.35
C TYR A 34 4.65 22.64 16.86
N ALA A 35 4.48 21.63 17.73
CA ALA A 35 4.49 21.80 19.17
C ALA A 35 5.84 22.31 19.68
N ALA A 36 6.94 21.76 19.17
CA ALA A 36 8.29 22.19 19.52
C ALA A 36 8.57 23.64 19.06
N ALA A 37 8.28 23.94 17.79
CA ALA A 37 8.42 25.28 17.22
C ALA A 37 7.60 26.30 18.01
N ARG A 38 6.34 25.97 18.32
CA ARG A 38 5.46 26.83 19.11
C ARG A 38 6.01 27.10 20.50
N ARG A 39 6.50 26.08 21.23
CA ARG A 39 7.11 26.29 22.57
C ARG A 39 8.33 27.21 22.49
N GLY A 40 9.16 27.08 21.45
CA GLY A 40 10.32 27.94 21.24
C GLY A 40 9.97 29.42 21.03
N ILE A 41 8.82 29.71 20.40
CA ILE A 41 8.38 31.08 20.10
C ILE A 41 7.33 31.63 21.09
N ALA A 42 6.76 30.80 21.96
CA ALA A 42 5.59 31.12 22.78
C ALA A 42 5.73 32.36 23.68
N GLY A 43 6.95 32.68 24.12
CA GLY A 43 7.23 33.84 24.97
C GLY A 43 7.59 35.14 24.23
N LYS A 44 7.84 35.10 22.92
CA LYS A 44 8.37 36.25 22.15
C LYS A 44 7.56 36.62 20.91
N ALA A 45 6.72 35.71 20.42
CA ALA A 45 6.02 35.89 19.15
C ALA A 45 4.62 36.47 19.30
N SER A 46 4.26 37.37 18.38
CA SER A 46 2.90 37.90 18.25
C SER A 46 1.89 36.78 17.96
N PRO A 47 0.60 36.97 18.28
CA PRO A 47 -0.46 36.03 17.90
C PRO A 47 -0.48 35.72 16.41
N ASN A 48 -0.18 36.71 15.55
CA ASN A 48 -0.16 36.51 14.11
C ASN A 48 0.94 35.53 13.66
N THR A 49 2.13 35.59 14.26
CA THR A 49 3.20 34.63 13.95
C THR A 49 2.82 33.22 14.38
N ARG A 50 2.19 33.06 15.55
CA ARG A 50 1.69 31.76 16.03
C ARG A 50 0.57 31.22 15.15
N TYR A 51 -0.32 32.10 14.68
CA TYR A 51 -1.37 31.79 13.72
C TYR A 51 -0.80 31.30 12.38
N LEU A 52 0.18 32.02 11.80
CA LEU A 52 0.82 31.62 10.53
C LEU A 52 1.55 30.29 10.66
N LEU A 53 2.25 30.05 11.77
CA LEU A 53 2.90 28.78 12.05
C LEU A 53 1.89 27.62 12.11
N ALA A 54 0.74 27.83 12.76
CA ALA A 54 -0.32 26.84 12.83
C ALA A 54 -0.96 26.57 11.45
N CYS A 55 -1.15 27.63 10.64
CA CYS A 55 -1.65 27.50 9.26
C CYS A 55 -0.66 26.71 8.38
N ALA A 56 0.65 26.98 8.50
CA ALA A 56 1.68 26.25 7.79
C ALA A 56 1.70 24.75 8.17
N ALA A 57 1.54 24.44 9.47
CA ALA A 57 1.44 23.06 9.94
C ALA A 57 0.22 22.33 9.34
N LEU A 58 -0.95 22.99 9.29
CA LEU A 58 -2.15 22.41 8.69
C LEU A 58 -2.00 22.23 7.16
N ALA A 59 -1.38 23.19 6.47
CA ALA A 59 -1.09 23.07 5.05
C ALA A 59 -0.13 21.90 4.75
N ALA A 60 0.90 21.70 5.58
CA ALA A 60 1.80 20.55 5.48
C ALA A 60 1.04 19.22 5.71
N MET A 61 0.14 19.17 6.71
CA MET A 61 -0.71 18.00 6.96
C MET A 61 -1.61 17.66 5.77
N MET A 62 -2.04 18.65 4.98
CA MET A 62 -2.81 18.45 3.76
C MET A 62 -1.94 18.02 2.56
N ALA A 63 -0.70 18.51 2.48
CA ALA A 63 0.20 18.22 1.37
C ALA A 63 0.82 16.81 1.45
N VAL A 64 1.20 16.35 2.65
CA VAL A 64 1.93 15.09 2.83
C VAL A 64 1.17 13.85 2.32
N PRO A 65 -0.15 13.67 2.56
CA PRO A 65 -0.90 12.57 1.95
C PRO A 65 -0.84 12.58 0.41
N LEU A 66 -0.87 13.76 -0.22
CA LEU A 66 -0.79 13.88 -1.68
C LEU A 66 0.59 13.50 -2.20
N VAL A 67 1.64 13.86 -1.46
CA VAL A 67 3.02 13.45 -1.75
C VAL A 67 3.17 11.94 -1.57
N THR A 68 2.71 11.37 -0.45
CA THR A 68 2.72 9.93 -0.19
C THR A 68 1.98 9.17 -1.29
N TRP A 69 0.78 9.64 -1.66
CA TRP A 69 0.04 9.09 -2.79
C TRP A 69 0.91 9.08 -4.04
N GLY A 70 1.46 10.24 -4.45
CA GLY A 70 2.30 10.38 -5.63
C GLY A 70 3.55 9.47 -5.63
N LEU A 71 4.18 9.30 -4.46
CA LEU A 71 5.38 8.47 -4.28
C LEU A 71 5.07 6.97 -4.22
N MET A 72 3.89 6.59 -3.70
CA MET A 72 3.49 5.19 -3.64
C MET A 72 3.20 4.67 -5.05
N ARG A 73 3.99 3.68 -5.47
CA ARG A 73 3.69 2.88 -6.64
C ARG A 73 2.68 1.79 -6.24
N PRO A 74 1.67 1.48 -7.08
CA PRO A 74 0.83 0.31 -6.87
C PRO A 74 1.70 -0.93 -6.60
N SER A 75 1.26 -1.86 -5.76
CA SER A 75 2.02 -3.11 -5.49
C SER A 75 2.30 -3.91 -6.77
N ASP A 76 1.52 -3.69 -7.83
CA ASP A 76 1.75 -4.27 -9.17
C ASP A 76 2.87 -3.56 -9.98
N ALA A 77 3.40 -2.44 -9.47
CA ALA A 77 4.49 -1.68 -10.08
C ALA A 77 5.82 -1.81 -9.30
N ASN A 78 5.89 -2.77 -8.36
CA ASN A 78 7.15 -3.29 -7.85
C ASN A 78 7.37 -4.70 -8.43
N PRO A 79 8.44 -4.93 -9.21
CA PRO A 79 8.73 -6.26 -9.78
C PRO A 79 8.97 -7.35 -8.71
N ASP A 80 9.05 -6.98 -7.43
CA ASP A 80 9.33 -7.87 -6.30
C ASP A 80 8.08 -8.43 -5.58
N ALA A 81 6.86 -8.00 -5.96
CA ALA A 81 5.63 -8.59 -5.43
C ALA A 81 5.38 -10.05 -5.91
N ALA A 82 6.23 -10.56 -6.80
CA ALA A 82 6.23 -11.95 -7.25
C ALA A 82 6.64 -12.96 -6.15
N TYR A 83 7.16 -12.52 -4.99
CA TYR A 83 7.62 -13.41 -3.92
C TYR A 83 6.92 -13.16 -2.59
N GLY A 84 5.66 -13.55 -2.51
CA GLY A 84 4.95 -13.71 -1.24
C GLY A 84 5.34 -15.01 -0.55
N ILE A 85 6.31 -14.99 0.37
CA ILE A 85 6.46 -16.06 1.39
C ILE A 85 6.30 -15.48 2.80
N ARG A 86 5.28 -15.97 3.51
CA ARG A 86 5.09 -15.79 4.96
C ARG A 86 5.90 -16.86 5.69
N GLY A 87 6.78 -16.47 6.65
CA GLY A 87 7.15 -17.36 7.75
C GLY A 87 8.51 -17.16 8.45
N THR A 88 8.55 -16.31 9.49
CA THR A 88 9.32 -16.44 10.78
C THR A 88 10.87 -16.50 10.80
N PRO A 89 11.51 -16.29 11.98
CA PRO A 89 12.19 -15.06 12.39
C PRO A 89 13.71 -15.04 12.13
N ALA A 90 14.25 -13.85 11.89
CA ALA A 90 15.69 -13.60 11.74
C ALA A 90 16.49 -13.98 13.00
N ALA A 91 17.45 -14.90 12.84
CA ALA A 91 18.62 -14.99 13.71
C ALA A 91 19.57 -13.83 13.38
N ALA A 92 20.15 -13.28 14.45
CA ALA A 92 20.80 -11.98 14.53
C ALA A 92 22.08 -11.81 13.67
N SER A 93 22.41 -10.53 13.43
CA SER A 93 23.74 -9.87 13.52
C SER A 93 23.98 -8.89 12.36
N THR A 94 24.48 -7.66 12.49
CA THR A 94 24.73 -6.72 13.60
C THR A 94 25.04 -5.39 12.90
N SER A 95 24.50 -4.26 13.38
CA SER A 95 25.23 -2.98 13.45
C SER A 95 24.50 -2.03 14.38
N ALA A 96 25.26 -1.49 15.30
CA ALA A 96 24.81 -0.71 16.44
C ALA A 96 24.23 0.66 16.01
N VAL A 97 22.94 0.83 16.24
CA VAL A 97 22.36 2.11 16.65
C VAL A 97 21.47 1.78 17.84
N THR A 98 21.65 2.47 18.96
CA THR A 98 20.91 2.26 20.21
C THR A 98 19.45 2.70 20.05
N THR A 99 18.67 1.95 19.29
CA THR A 99 17.21 2.09 19.23
C THR A 99 16.60 1.31 20.39
N ALA A 100 15.84 2.00 21.24
CA ALA A 100 15.07 1.39 22.31
C ALA A 100 14.10 0.35 21.73
N THR A 101 14.48 -0.93 21.79
CA THR A 101 13.62 -2.05 21.43
C THR A 101 12.48 -2.16 22.44
N LEU A 102 11.24 -2.03 21.97
CA LEU A 102 10.05 -2.32 22.76
C LEU A 102 10.10 -3.78 23.27
N PRO A 103 9.62 -4.06 24.51
CA PRO A 103 9.68 -5.38 25.12
C PRO A 103 8.92 -6.44 24.32
N ALA A 104 9.44 -7.68 24.32
CA ALA A 104 8.97 -8.82 23.53
C ALA A 104 7.48 -9.17 23.72
N SER A 105 6.88 -8.77 24.84
CA SER A 105 5.45 -8.91 25.12
C SER A 105 4.55 -8.08 24.19
N ILE A 106 4.99 -6.89 23.77
CA ILE A 106 4.26 -6.04 22.81
C ILE A 106 4.39 -6.61 21.37
N ARG A 107 5.50 -7.31 21.08
CA ARG A 107 5.76 -7.91 19.77
C ARG A 107 4.88 -9.15 19.49
N ARG A 108 4.38 -9.84 20.53
CA ARG A 108 3.49 -11.02 20.38
C ARG A 108 2.01 -10.67 20.23
N THR A 109 1.59 -9.47 20.65
CA THR A 109 0.17 -9.05 20.62
C THR A 109 -0.22 -8.32 19.35
N VAL A 110 0.72 -8.03 18.44
CA VAL A 110 0.41 -7.50 17.10
C VAL A 110 0.45 -8.69 16.13
N PRO A 111 -0.71 -9.26 15.73
CA PRO A 111 -0.72 -10.24 14.68
C PRO A 111 -0.11 -9.61 13.43
N SER A 112 0.71 -10.36 12.72
CA SER A 112 1.24 -10.02 11.41
C SER A 112 0.08 -9.80 10.43
N LEU A 113 -0.46 -8.57 10.42
CA LEU A 113 -1.36 -8.01 9.40
C LEU A 113 -0.59 -7.85 8.08
N ARG A 114 -0.09 -8.97 7.53
CA ARG A 114 0.63 -9.05 6.25
C ARG A 114 -0.27 -9.47 5.09
N SER A 115 -1.59 -9.53 5.27
CA SER A 115 -2.53 -9.52 4.14
C SER A 115 -3.22 -8.15 4.09
N PRO A 116 -3.16 -7.40 2.97
CA PRO A 116 -3.85 -6.11 2.80
C PRO A 116 -5.39 -6.21 2.79
N GLN A 117 -5.96 -7.29 3.34
CA GLN A 117 -7.40 -7.52 3.48
C GLN A 117 -8.10 -6.47 4.35
N PHE A 118 -7.37 -5.75 5.20
CA PHE A 118 -7.93 -4.67 6.02
C PHE A 118 -8.00 -3.32 5.29
N LEU A 119 -7.23 -3.11 4.21
CA LEU A 119 -7.18 -1.82 3.51
C LEU A 119 -8.53 -1.41 2.90
N PRO A 120 -9.32 -2.31 2.28
CA PRO A 120 -10.66 -1.97 1.81
C PRO A 120 -11.56 -1.44 2.95
N TRP A 121 -11.45 -2.01 4.15
CA TRP A 121 -12.19 -1.53 5.32
C TRP A 121 -11.76 -0.13 5.76
N VAL A 122 -10.45 0.15 5.76
CA VAL A 122 -9.91 1.50 6.03
C VAL A 122 -10.50 2.51 5.06
N VAL A 123 -10.50 2.19 3.76
CA VAL A 123 -11.04 3.07 2.72
C VAL A 123 -12.55 3.25 2.86
N ILE A 124 -13.32 2.19 3.14
CA ILE A 124 -14.78 2.27 3.33
C ILE A 124 -15.13 3.15 4.53
N VAL A 125 -14.46 2.95 5.67
CA VAL A 125 -14.67 3.77 6.87
C VAL A 125 -14.30 5.22 6.59
N TRP A 126 -13.19 5.45 5.89
CA TRP A 126 -12.77 6.79 5.50
C TRP A 126 -13.77 7.47 4.56
N LEU A 127 -14.22 6.80 3.49
CA LEU A 127 -15.22 7.33 2.55
C LEU A 127 -16.53 7.67 3.26
N SER A 128 -16.98 6.79 4.16
CA SER A 128 -18.22 6.98 4.93
C SER A 128 -18.11 8.20 5.86
N GLY A 129 -16.98 8.32 6.57
CA GLY A 129 -16.72 9.48 7.44
C GLY A 129 -16.59 10.77 6.64
N ALA A 130 -15.80 10.77 5.56
CA ALA A 130 -15.65 11.93 4.69
C ALA A 130 -17.01 12.38 4.13
N ALA A 131 -17.84 11.45 3.65
CA ALA A 131 -19.20 11.75 3.18
C ALA A 131 -20.07 12.41 4.25
N ALA A 132 -20.07 11.89 5.48
CA ALA A 132 -20.80 12.49 6.60
C ALA A 132 -20.32 13.93 6.91
N PHE A 133 -19.00 14.16 6.89
CA PHE A 133 -18.44 15.49 7.09
C PHE A 133 -18.75 16.45 5.93
N TRP A 134 -18.78 15.98 4.69
CA TRP A 134 -19.20 16.76 3.53
C TRP A 134 -20.68 17.16 3.61
N VAL A 135 -21.56 16.23 4.02
CA VAL A 135 -22.98 16.55 4.27
C VAL A 135 -23.11 17.59 5.39
N ARG A 136 -22.35 17.44 6.49
CA ARG A 136 -22.31 18.44 7.57
C ARG A 136 -21.84 19.81 7.07
N LEU A 137 -20.81 19.84 6.22
CA LEU A 137 -20.30 21.07 5.63
C LEU A 137 -21.35 21.72 4.72
N ALA A 138 -21.97 20.94 3.81
CA ALA A 138 -23.05 21.41 2.95
C ALA A 138 -24.24 21.95 3.76
N GLY A 139 -24.64 21.25 4.83
CA GLY A 139 -25.66 21.73 5.77
C GLY A 139 -25.28 23.06 6.42
N GLY A 140 -24.01 23.22 6.85
CA GLY A 140 -23.49 24.48 7.37
C GLY A 140 -23.56 25.63 6.35
N TRP A 141 -23.26 25.35 5.07
CA TRP A 141 -23.41 26.32 3.99
C TRP A 141 -24.88 26.70 3.74
N VAL A 142 -25.80 25.74 3.79
CA VAL A 142 -27.25 26.00 3.67
C VAL A 142 -27.75 26.85 4.83
N VAL A 143 -27.32 26.56 6.06
CA VAL A 143 -27.65 27.37 7.25
C VAL A 143 -27.10 28.79 7.10
N ALA A 144 -25.84 28.95 6.68
CA ALA A 144 -25.25 30.27 6.44
C ALA A 144 -25.99 31.05 5.33
N ALA A 145 -26.38 30.38 4.25
CA ALA A 145 -27.17 30.98 3.18
C ALA A 145 -28.56 31.42 3.69
N ARG A 146 -29.19 30.60 4.53
CA ARG A 146 -30.48 30.90 5.17
C ARG A 146 -30.38 32.09 6.13
N MET A 147 -29.33 32.16 6.95
CA MET A 147 -29.08 33.30 7.86
C MET A 147 -28.90 34.63 7.12
N ARG A 148 -28.44 34.60 5.87
CA ARG A 148 -28.29 35.79 5.04
C ARG A 148 -29.63 36.30 4.47
N SER A 149 -30.64 35.45 4.34
CA SER A 149 -31.89 35.76 3.62
C SER A 149 -33.16 35.74 4.49
N MET A 150 -33.18 35.01 5.60
CA MET A 150 -34.38 34.84 6.45
C MET A 150 -34.34 35.70 7.71
N LEU A 151 -35.45 36.35 8.04
CA LEU A 151 -35.63 37.18 9.24
C LEU A 151 -34.54 38.26 9.40
N VAL A 152 -34.12 38.82 8.27
CA VAL A 152 -33.07 39.83 8.22
C VAL A 152 -33.64 41.14 7.67
N ARG A 153 -33.29 42.27 8.31
CA ARG A 153 -33.60 43.63 7.84
C ARG A 153 -32.32 44.43 7.66
N ARG A 154 -32.34 45.45 6.80
CA ARG A 154 -31.20 46.38 6.70
C ARG A 154 -31.07 47.17 8.00
N ALA A 155 -29.85 47.30 8.50
CA ALA A 155 -29.60 48.17 9.65
C ALA A 155 -29.93 49.64 9.33
N PRO A 156 -30.28 50.45 10.35
CA PRO A 156 -30.55 51.88 10.18
C PRO A 156 -29.42 52.60 9.42
N PRO A 157 -29.73 53.68 8.66
CA PRO A 157 -28.73 54.38 7.84
C PRO A 157 -27.50 54.87 8.62
N GLU A 158 -27.71 55.30 9.88
CA GLU A 158 -26.67 55.73 10.80
C GLU A 158 -25.64 54.63 11.04
N TRP A 159 -26.11 53.42 11.38
CA TRP A 159 -25.25 52.26 11.61
C TRP A 159 -24.54 51.77 10.34
N GLN A 160 -25.17 51.90 9.17
CA GLN A 160 -24.49 51.65 7.89
C GLN A 160 -23.35 52.65 7.63
N GLN A 161 -23.53 53.91 8.03
CA GLN A 161 -22.49 54.93 7.89
C GLN A 161 -21.36 54.72 8.90
N ILE A 162 -21.68 54.33 10.14
CA ILE A 162 -20.70 53.93 11.16
C ILE A 162 -19.87 52.75 10.65
N LEU A 163 -20.50 51.68 10.14
CA LEU A 163 -19.78 50.53 9.59
C LEU A 163 -18.83 50.93 8.45
N ARG A 164 -19.27 51.82 7.55
CA ARG A 164 -18.42 52.35 6.46
C ARG A 164 -17.21 53.14 7.00
N LYS A 165 -17.42 53.99 8.02
CA LYS A 165 -16.34 54.75 8.67
C LYS A 165 -15.34 53.80 9.36
N LEU A 166 -15.82 52.80 10.11
CA LEU A 166 -14.98 51.79 10.75
C LEU A 166 -14.21 50.96 9.70
N GLY A 167 -14.89 50.58 8.61
CA GLY A 167 -14.28 49.89 7.47
C GLY A 167 -13.15 50.70 6.83
N ALA A 168 -13.33 52.01 6.66
CA ALA A 168 -12.26 52.88 6.17
C ALA A 168 -11.08 52.95 7.14
N ARG A 169 -11.33 53.07 8.46
CA ARG A 169 -10.29 53.13 9.49
C ARG A 169 -9.42 51.89 9.56
N ILE A 170 -10.02 50.70 9.41
CA ILE A 170 -9.29 49.43 9.39
C ILE A 170 -8.67 49.13 8.00
N GLY A 171 -8.92 49.97 6.99
CA GLY A 171 -8.37 49.82 5.63
C GLY A 171 -9.03 48.72 4.80
N LEU A 172 -10.35 48.57 4.88
CA LEU A 172 -11.11 47.67 4.02
C LEU A 172 -11.38 48.31 2.65
N SER A 173 -10.94 47.63 1.58
CA SER A 173 -11.17 48.05 0.19
C SER A 173 -12.49 47.55 -0.39
N ARG A 174 -13.18 46.62 0.28
CA ARG A 174 -14.44 46.00 -0.20
C ARG A 174 -15.65 46.56 0.55
N PRO A 175 -16.79 46.80 -0.14
CA PRO A 175 -18.01 47.24 0.53
C PRO A 175 -18.62 46.11 1.36
N VAL A 176 -18.84 46.36 2.66
CA VAL A 176 -19.48 45.45 3.60
C VAL A 176 -20.88 45.96 3.92
N ARG A 177 -21.87 45.06 4.00
CA ARG A 177 -23.25 45.41 4.35
C ARG A 177 -23.55 45.01 5.78
N LEU A 178 -24.21 45.89 6.53
CA LEU A 178 -24.74 45.58 7.85
C LEU A 178 -26.20 45.14 7.76
N LEU A 179 -26.55 44.01 8.32
CA LEU A 179 -27.95 43.60 8.46
C LEU A 179 -28.26 43.22 9.91
N VAL A 180 -29.50 43.41 10.31
CA VAL A 180 -30.02 43.04 11.63
C VAL A 180 -30.78 41.74 11.47
N SER A 181 -30.43 40.74 12.29
CA SER A 181 -31.02 39.40 12.23
C SER A 181 -31.56 38.99 13.59
N ALA A 182 -32.74 38.35 13.58
CA ALA A 182 -33.33 37.73 14.76
C ALA A 182 -32.83 36.30 15.00
N LEU A 183 -32.06 35.73 14.06
CA LEU A 183 -31.58 34.34 14.10
C LEU A 183 -30.17 34.18 14.68
N VAL A 184 -29.45 35.29 14.90
CA VAL A 184 -28.06 35.27 15.39
C VAL A 184 -28.02 35.81 16.81
N GLU A 185 -27.22 35.17 17.67
CA GLU A 185 -27.06 35.54 19.08
C GLU A 185 -25.86 36.46 19.33
N ALA A 186 -24.92 36.48 18.39
CA ALA A 186 -23.75 37.35 18.40
C ALA A 186 -23.57 38.01 17.02
N PRO A 187 -22.89 39.16 16.92
CA PRO A 187 -22.42 39.68 15.64
C PRO A 187 -21.65 38.58 14.88
N THR A 188 -21.93 38.40 13.59
CA THR A 188 -21.30 37.34 12.80
C THR A 188 -21.18 37.75 11.34
N VAL A 189 -20.02 37.51 10.74
CA VAL A 189 -19.79 37.66 9.30
C VAL A 189 -20.30 36.45 8.52
N VAL A 190 -21.10 36.70 7.47
CA VAL A 190 -21.57 35.69 6.52
C VAL A 190 -21.20 36.07 5.09
N GLY A 191 -20.66 35.10 4.35
CA GLY A 191 -20.32 35.22 2.92
C GLY A 191 -18.90 35.71 2.66
N TRP A 192 -18.32 35.27 1.54
CA TRP A 192 -16.92 35.51 1.18
C TRP A 192 -16.72 36.48 0.01
N LEU A 193 -17.56 36.37 -1.03
CA LEU A 193 -17.55 37.27 -2.20
C LEU A 193 -18.19 38.64 -1.91
N ARG A 194 -19.29 38.64 -1.13
CA ARG A 194 -20.01 39.84 -0.70
C ARG A 194 -20.28 39.71 0.80
N PRO A 195 -19.29 40.03 1.66
CA PRO A 195 -19.41 39.82 3.09
C PRO A 195 -20.52 40.70 3.69
N VAL A 196 -21.31 40.08 4.56
CA VAL A 196 -22.41 40.71 5.28
C VAL A 196 -22.17 40.50 6.76
N VAL A 197 -22.18 41.58 7.54
CA VAL A 197 -22.16 41.50 9.01
C VAL A 197 -23.61 41.42 9.47
N LEU A 198 -23.96 40.34 10.15
CA LEU A 198 -25.24 40.16 10.81
C LEU A 198 -25.10 40.59 12.27
N VAL A 199 -26.00 41.44 12.76
CA VAL A 199 -26.03 41.88 14.16
C VAL A 199 -27.34 41.42 14.80
N PRO A 200 -27.31 40.81 16.00
CA PRO A 200 -28.51 40.48 16.75
C PRO A 200 -29.35 41.72 17.03
N VAL A 201 -30.68 41.60 16.94
CA VAL A 201 -31.60 42.70 17.32
C VAL A 201 -31.29 43.21 18.73
N GLY A 202 -31.08 42.30 19.69
CA GLY A 202 -30.78 42.63 21.08
C GLY A 202 -29.43 43.35 21.28
N ALA A 203 -28.43 43.09 20.43
CA ALA A 203 -27.15 43.79 20.49
C ALA A 203 -27.27 45.24 20.00
N LEU A 204 -28.10 45.48 18.97
CA LEU A 204 -28.32 46.83 18.43
C LEU A 204 -29.09 47.73 19.40
N SER A 205 -30.02 47.17 20.19
CA SER A 205 -30.83 47.92 21.15
C SER A 205 -30.26 47.91 22.58
N GLY A 206 -29.45 46.91 22.95
CA GLY A 206 -29.03 46.65 24.33
C GLY A 206 -27.58 47.01 24.65
N LEU A 207 -26.72 47.25 23.64
CA LEU A 207 -25.32 47.64 23.87
C LEU A 207 -25.11 49.14 23.64
N PRO A 208 -24.29 49.81 24.48
CA PRO A 208 -23.83 51.16 24.21
C PRO A 208 -23.11 51.26 22.84
N ALA A 209 -23.24 52.40 22.17
CA ALA A 209 -22.71 52.57 20.81
C ALA A 209 -21.22 52.22 20.68
N GLY A 210 -20.38 52.70 21.60
CA GLY A 210 -18.94 52.40 21.60
C GLY A 210 -18.61 50.91 21.81
N GLN A 211 -19.44 50.17 22.55
CA GLN A 211 -19.28 48.73 22.70
C GLN A 211 -19.64 47.98 21.43
N LEU A 212 -20.74 48.37 20.77
CA LEU A 212 -21.14 47.78 19.50
C LEU A 212 -20.13 48.10 18.38
N GLU A 213 -19.60 49.33 18.33
CA GLU A 213 -18.52 49.71 17.41
C GLU A 213 -17.27 48.84 17.58
N ALA A 214 -16.87 48.55 18.82
CA ALA A 214 -15.74 47.67 19.10
C ALA A 214 -15.98 46.22 18.62
N LEU A 215 -17.20 45.69 18.79
CA LEU A 215 -17.58 44.38 18.25
C LEU A 215 -17.62 44.38 16.71
N LEU A 216 -18.12 45.46 16.09
CA LEU A 216 -18.10 45.59 14.63
C LEU A 216 -16.66 45.65 14.09
N LEU A 217 -15.74 46.34 14.77
CA LEU A 217 -14.33 46.34 14.40
C LEU A 217 -13.71 44.93 14.42
N HIS A 218 -14.08 44.10 15.39
CA HIS A 218 -13.65 42.70 15.45
C HIS A 218 -14.15 41.90 14.25
N GLU A 219 -15.45 41.99 13.91
CA GLU A 219 -16.01 41.32 12.74
C GLU A 219 -15.40 41.82 11.42
N LEU A 220 -15.15 43.12 11.31
CA LEU A 220 -14.45 43.71 10.16
C LEU A 220 -12.99 43.22 10.05
N ALA A 221 -12.32 42.93 11.18
CA ALA A 221 -10.97 42.37 11.18
C ALA A 221 -10.92 40.97 10.55
N HIS A 222 -11.93 40.12 10.79
CA HIS A 222 -12.05 38.82 10.11
C HIS A 222 -12.14 38.95 8.58
N ILE A 223 -12.89 39.95 8.10
CA ILE A 223 -13.02 40.22 6.66
C ILE A 223 -11.69 40.69 6.09
N ARG A 224 -11.03 41.66 6.74
CA ARG A 224 -9.73 42.20 6.29
C ARG A 224 -8.64 41.13 6.22
N ARG A 225 -8.60 40.24 7.22
CA ARG A 225 -7.61 39.14 7.29
C ARG A 225 -7.95 37.94 6.41
N HIS A 226 -9.08 37.99 5.69
CA HIS A 226 -9.56 36.89 4.83
C HIS A 226 -9.69 35.56 5.59
N ASP A 227 -10.08 35.60 6.86
CA ASP A 227 -10.12 34.42 7.74
C ASP A 227 -11.09 33.33 7.23
N TYR A 228 -12.03 33.69 6.35
CA TYR A 228 -12.90 32.74 5.68
C TYR A 228 -12.13 31.72 4.83
N LEU A 229 -11.00 32.10 4.21
CA LEU A 229 -10.18 31.18 3.39
C LEU A 229 -9.57 30.10 4.26
N VAL A 230 -9.01 30.51 5.40
CA VAL A 230 -8.42 29.57 6.37
C VAL A 230 -9.51 28.71 7.00
N ASN A 231 -10.71 29.26 7.25
CA ASN A 231 -11.84 28.46 7.73
C ASN A 231 -12.30 27.40 6.71
N ILE A 232 -12.29 27.71 5.41
CA ILE A 232 -12.56 26.72 4.34
C ILE A 232 -11.48 25.64 4.35
N LEU A 233 -10.19 26.02 4.41
CA LEU A 233 -9.08 25.08 4.48
C LEU A 233 -9.19 24.16 5.72
N GLN A 234 -9.49 24.72 6.89
CA GLN A 234 -9.75 23.95 8.11
C GLN A 234 -10.93 23.00 7.95
N SER A 235 -12.02 23.44 7.33
CA SER A 235 -13.21 22.60 7.12
C SER A 235 -12.91 21.42 6.20
N VAL A 236 -12.14 21.64 5.13
CA VAL A 236 -11.70 20.58 4.21
C VAL A 236 -10.73 19.62 4.91
N ALA A 237 -9.75 20.15 5.66
CA ALA A 237 -8.79 19.33 6.40
C ALA A 237 -9.48 18.48 7.49
N GLU A 238 -10.39 19.07 8.27
CA GLU A 238 -11.20 18.35 9.26
C GLU A 238 -12.12 17.31 8.63
N ALA A 239 -12.58 17.51 7.39
CA ALA A 239 -13.41 16.54 6.68
C ALA A 239 -12.61 15.36 6.11
N LEU A 240 -11.44 15.62 5.53
CA LEU A 240 -10.60 14.57 4.91
C LEU A 240 -9.76 13.81 5.94
N LEU A 241 -9.34 14.48 7.00
CA LEU A 241 -8.44 13.94 8.02
C LEU A 241 -9.14 13.83 9.39
N PHE A 242 -10.47 13.66 9.39
CA PHE A 242 -11.33 13.64 10.58
C PHE A 242 -10.89 12.63 11.64
N TYR A 243 -10.26 11.54 11.23
CA TYR A 243 -9.80 10.46 12.10
C TYR A 243 -8.54 10.81 12.90
N HIS A 244 -7.84 11.90 12.57
CA HIS A 244 -6.54 12.22 13.15
C HIS A 244 -6.63 13.30 14.24
N PRO A 245 -6.40 12.97 15.54
CA PRO A 245 -6.58 13.91 16.64
C PRO A 245 -5.64 15.13 16.58
N ALA A 246 -4.44 14.97 16.01
CA ALA A 246 -3.52 16.09 15.88
C ALA A 246 -4.00 17.18 14.90
N VAL A 247 -4.82 16.82 13.89
CA VAL A 247 -5.41 17.79 12.96
C VAL A 247 -6.41 18.67 13.71
N TRP A 248 -7.27 18.05 14.53
CA TRP A 248 -8.20 18.76 15.42
C TRP A 248 -7.48 19.69 16.39
N TRP A 249 -6.35 19.24 16.95
CA TRP A 249 -5.55 20.03 17.87
C TRP A 249 -4.90 21.26 17.18
N VAL A 250 -4.30 21.08 16.00
CA VAL A 250 -3.76 22.21 15.23
C VAL A 250 -4.87 23.16 14.78
N SER A 251 -6.00 22.62 14.29
CA SER A 251 -7.16 23.42 13.90
C SER A 251 -7.73 24.23 15.06
N GLY A 252 -7.82 23.64 16.26
CA GLY A 252 -8.21 24.34 17.48
C GLY A 252 -7.29 25.51 17.82
N HIS A 253 -5.98 25.36 17.58
CA HIS A 253 -5.03 26.47 17.74
C HIS A 253 -5.18 27.56 16.71
N ILE A 254 -5.40 27.22 15.44
CA ILE A 254 -5.70 28.23 14.42
C ILE A 254 -6.93 29.04 14.82
N ARG A 255 -8.01 28.38 15.30
CA ARG A 255 -9.22 29.06 15.79
C ARG A 255 -8.89 29.99 16.96
N ALA A 256 -8.17 29.51 17.98
CA ALA A 256 -7.82 30.32 19.14
C ALA A 256 -6.93 31.53 18.78
N GLU A 257 -5.87 31.31 18.00
CA GLU A 257 -4.94 32.38 17.60
C GLU A 257 -5.60 33.39 16.64
N ARG A 258 -6.57 32.95 15.82
CA ARG A 258 -7.37 33.84 14.98
C ARG A 258 -8.17 34.85 15.79
N GLU A 259 -8.87 34.40 16.82
CA GLU A 259 -9.63 35.31 17.71
C GLU A 259 -8.70 36.31 18.39
N MET A 260 -7.51 35.88 18.81
CA MET A 260 -6.50 36.77 19.40
C MET A 260 -6.02 37.83 18.42
N CYS A 261 -5.76 37.45 17.16
CA CYS A 261 -5.37 38.41 16.12
C CYS A 261 -6.47 39.45 15.84
N CYS A 262 -7.74 39.03 15.79
CA CYS A 262 -8.85 39.95 15.55
C CYS A 262 -9.09 40.89 16.74
N ASP A 263 -8.95 40.40 17.97
CA ASP A 263 -8.96 41.24 19.17
C ASP A 263 -7.88 42.33 19.11
N ASP A 264 -6.64 41.97 18.76
CA ASP A 264 -5.52 42.92 18.68
C ASP A 264 -5.78 44.02 17.64
N VAL A 265 -6.35 43.65 16.48
CA VAL A 265 -6.72 44.61 15.44
C VAL A 265 -7.86 45.52 15.93
N ALA A 266 -8.90 44.97 16.55
CA ALA A 266 -10.03 45.76 17.06
C ALA A 266 -9.57 46.80 18.09
N VAL A 267 -8.72 46.40 19.04
CA VAL A 267 -8.14 47.29 20.06
C VAL A 267 -7.21 48.34 19.46
N SER A 268 -6.37 47.96 18.49
CA SER A 268 -5.44 48.90 17.85
C SER A 268 -6.16 50.06 17.13
N VAL A 269 -7.40 49.82 16.66
CA VAL A 269 -8.21 50.82 15.96
C VAL A 269 -9.16 51.56 16.91
N SER A 270 -9.74 50.87 17.89
CA SER A 270 -10.66 51.51 18.86
C SER A 270 -9.93 52.34 19.90
N GLY A 271 -8.69 51.98 20.27
CA GLY A 271 -7.91 52.62 21.32
C GLY A 271 -8.40 52.35 22.75
N ASP A 272 -9.47 51.56 22.91
CA ASP A 272 -10.10 51.30 24.21
C ASP A 272 -10.35 49.80 24.43
N ALA A 273 -9.35 49.14 25.02
CA ALA A 273 -9.40 47.72 25.34
C ALA A 273 -10.43 47.39 26.44
N LEU A 274 -10.70 48.32 27.36
CA LEU A 274 -11.62 48.11 28.46
C LEU A 274 -13.07 48.11 27.98
N THR A 275 -13.43 49.06 27.11
CA THR A 275 -14.76 49.09 26.46
C THR A 275 -14.98 47.85 25.62
N TYR A 276 -13.97 47.38 24.90
CA TYR A 276 -14.06 46.13 24.15
C TYR A 276 -14.24 44.91 25.06
N ALA A 277 -13.46 44.79 26.14
CA ALA A 277 -13.58 43.71 27.11
C ALA A 277 -14.96 43.67 27.79
N ARG A 278 -15.54 44.84 28.11
CA ARG A 278 -16.91 44.96 28.62
C ARG A 278 -17.93 44.52 27.59
N ALA A 279 -17.76 44.90 26.32
CA ALA A 279 -18.65 44.48 25.23
C ALA A 279 -18.67 42.95 25.09
N LEU A 280 -17.51 42.30 25.14
CA LEU A 280 -17.38 40.84 25.11
C LEU A 280 -18.08 40.17 26.31
N ALA A 281 -17.89 40.71 27.52
CA ALA A 281 -18.53 40.17 28.73
C ALA A 281 -20.06 40.33 28.69
N GLN A 282 -20.55 41.48 28.24
CA GLN A 282 -21.98 41.77 28.16
C GLN A 282 -22.65 40.91 27.09
N LEU A 283 -22.01 40.70 25.94
CA LEU A 283 -22.53 39.81 24.89
C LEU A 283 -22.69 38.36 25.38
N GLU A 284 -21.72 37.85 26.14
CA GLU A 284 -21.82 36.49 26.72
C GLU A 284 -22.89 36.41 27.81
N SER A 285 -23.09 37.47 28.61
CA SER A 285 -24.14 37.51 29.64
C SER A 285 -25.56 37.50 29.05
N CYS A 286 -25.73 37.98 27.82
CA CYS A 286 -27.00 37.99 27.11
C CYS A 286 -27.30 36.68 26.36
N ARG A 287 -26.37 35.71 26.37
CA ARG A 287 -26.53 34.43 25.68
C ARG A 287 -27.47 33.53 26.49
N PRO A 288 -28.60 33.07 25.92
CA PRO A 288 -29.54 32.23 26.66
C PRO A 288 -28.89 30.89 27.01
N ALA A 289 -28.86 30.56 28.30
CA ALA A 289 -28.48 29.24 28.78
C ALA A 289 -29.59 28.22 28.43
N HIS A 290 -29.64 27.71 27.20
CA HIS A 290 -30.63 26.70 26.81
C HIS A 290 -30.02 25.54 26.00
N GLY A 291 -29.98 24.37 26.64
CA GLY A 291 -30.56 23.13 26.12
C GLY A 291 -30.10 22.62 24.74
N ILE A 292 -28.91 22.01 24.69
CA ILE A 292 -28.53 20.71 24.05
C ILE A 292 -27.04 20.42 24.44
N ALA A 293 -26.60 20.91 25.60
CA ALA A 293 -25.19 20.87 25.98
C ALA A 293 -24.66 19.47 26.34
N HIS A 294 -25.51 18.45 26.57
CA HIS A 294 -25.04 17.17 27.09
C HIS A 294 -24.34 16.22 26.09
N LEU A 295 -24.43 16.45 24.78
CA LEU A 295 -23.67 15.67 23.79
C LEU A 295 -22.46 16.43 23.19
N GLY A 296 -22.37 17.74 23.44
CA GLY A 296 -21.27 18.60 22.98
C GLY A 296 -20.35 19.12 24.09
N ALA A 297 -20.76 19.08 25.36
CA ALA A 297 -19.98 19.63 26.47
C ALA A 297 -18.68 18.88 26.78
N ALA A 298 -18.53 17.63 26.33
CA ALA A 298 -17.26 16.90 26.45
C ALA A 298 -16.21 17.34 25.40
N VAL A 299 -16.62 18.04 24.33
CA VAL A 299 -15.72 18.47 23.23
C VAL A 299 -15.67 20.00 23.07
N ALA A 300 -16.66 20.73 23.59
CA ALA A 300 -16.73 22.19 23.55
C ALA A 300 -16.50 22.81 24.94
N ALA A 301 -15.28 22.71 25.47
CA ALA A 301 -14.83 23.49 26.62
C ALA A 301 -14.59 24.98 26.28
N ASN A 302 -15.54 25.63 25.59
CA ASN A 302 -15.37 26.98 25.03
C ASN A 302 -15.40 28.12 26.07
N GLY A 303 -15.85 27.87 27.31
CA GLY A 303 -15.85 28.87 28.38
C GLY A 303 -14.45 29.36 28.79
N GLY A 304 -13.40 28.55 28.55
CA GLY A 304 -12.01 28.95 28.84
C GLY A 304 -11.42 29.96 27.84
N SER A 305 -11.97 30.05 26.63
CA SER A 305 -11.41 30.90 25.56
C SER A 305 -11.75 32.39 25.73
N LEU A 306 -13.01 32.72 26.04
CA LEU A 306 -13.45 34.11 26.24
C LEU A 306 -12.82 34.72 27.51
N ALA A 307 -12.83 33.98 28.60
CA ALA A 307 -12.21 34.36 29.86
C ALA A 307 -10.70 34.63 29.69
N GLY A 308 -10.02 33.85 28.85
CA GLY A 308 -8.62 34.07 28.49
C GLY A 308 -8.40 35.32 27.63
N ARG A 309 -9.30 35.59 26.67
CA ARG A 309 -9.27 36.81 25.83
C ARG A 309 -9.45 38.07 26.67
N ILE A 310 -10.47 38.12 27.53
CA ILE A 310 -10.73 39.27 28.42
C ILE A 310 -9.54 39.51 29.36
N ALA A 311 -9.00 38.45 29.97
CA ALA A 311 -7.82 38.59 30.83
C ALA A 311 -6.62 39.18 30.08
N ARG A 312 -6.35 38.69 28.85
CA ARG A 312 -5.27 39.21 28.00
C ARG A 312 -5.46 40.70 27.68
N LEU A 313 -6.68 41.11 27.32
CA LEU A 313 -7.02 42.50 27.00
C LEU A 313 -6.80 43.44 28.19
N LEU A 314 -7.03 42.95 29.41
CA LEU A 314 -6.84 43.69 30.66
C LEU A 314 -5.40 43.60 31.19
N GLY A 315 -4.46 43.03 30.43
CA GLY A 315 -3.07 42.84 30.86
C GLY A 315 -2.88 41.78 31.96
N GLN A 316 -3.90 40.98 32.24
CA GLN A 316 -3.84 39.92 33.25
C GLN A 316 -3.32 38.62 32.63
N SER A 317 -2.29 38.05 33.26
CA SER A 317 -1.81 36.71 32.91
C SER A 317 -2.65 35.65 33.65
N ARG A 318 -3.57 35.00 32.94
CA ARG A 318 -4.19 33.76 33.44
C ARG A 318 -3.30 32.57 33.09
N PRO A 319 -3.13 31.58 33.98
CA PRO A 319 -2.47 30.33 33.61
C PRO A 319 -3.25 29.73 32.44
N ALA A 320 -2.54 29.44 31.34
CA ALA A 320 -3.15 28.79 30.20
C ALA A 320 -3.81 27.49 30.68
N VAL A 321 -5.12 27.35 30.44
CA VAL A 321 -5.80 26.06 30.64
C VAL A 321 -5.01 25.05 29.82
N ARG A 322 -4.39 24.08 30.49
CA ARG A 322 -3.54 23.07 29.87
C ARG A 322 -4.40 22.20 28.93
N THR A 323 -4.58 22.64 27.69
CA THR A 323 -5.05 21.83 26.56
C THR A 323 -3.90 21.04 25.93
N GLY A 324 -2.85 20.78 26.72
CA GLY A 324 -1.75 19.94 26.30
C GLY A 324 -2.26 18.51 26.17
N LEU A 325 -2.00 17.90 25.01
CA LEU A 325 -2.04 16.46 24.83
C LEU A 325 -1.31 15.84 26.03
N GLY A 326 -2.06 15.19 26.92
CA GLY A 326 -1.49 14.59 28.12
C GLY A 326 -0.38 13.60 27.76
N PRO A 327 0.51 13.25 28.71
CA PRO A 327 1.61 12.32 28.47
C PRO A 327 1.16 11.00 27.82
N GLY A 328 -0.10 10.58 28.05
CA GLY A 328 -0.71 9.43 27.38
C GLY A 328 -0.85 9.56 25.86
N VAL A 329 -1.16 10.75 25.31
CA VAL A 329 -1.28 10.92 23.86
C VAL A 329 0.09 11.00 23.18
N LEU A 330 1.09 11.57 23.87
CA LEU A 330 2.48 11.53 23.41
C LEU A 330 3.03 10.10 23.44
N ALA A 331 2.65 9.29 24.42
CA ALA A 331 3.02 7.87 24.50
C ALA A 331 2.35 7.03 23.40
N VAL A 332 1.06 7.23 23.13
CA VAL A 332 0.35 6.58 22.00
C VAL A 332 0.95 7.02 20.67
N ALA A 333 1.30 8.30 20.55
CA ALA A 333 1.99 8.84 19.39
C ALA A 333 3.35 8.17 19.15
N ILE A 334 4.19 8.09 20.19
CA ILE A 334 5.50 7.43 20.12
C ILE A 334 5.33 5.94 19.81
N LEU A 335 4.31 5.27 20.38
CA LEU A 335 3.98 3.88 20.08
C LEU A 335 3.53 3.68 18.63
N LEU A 336 2.73 4.57 18.06
CA LEU A 336 2.31 4.52 16.67
C LEU A 336 3.47 4.80 15.70
N VAL A 337 4.36 5.74 16.03
CA VAL A 337 5.58 6.01 15.25
C VAL A 337 6.55 4.84 15.35
N ALA A 338 6.74 4.27 16.54
CA ALA A 338 7.60 3.09 16.75
C ALA A 338 7.03 1.83 16.08
N ALA A 339 5.70 1.66 16.08
CA ALA A 339 5.04 0.60 15.34
C ALA A 339 5.19 0.79 13.82
N ALA A 340 5.06 2.01 13.31
CA ALA A 340 5.31 2.32 11.91
C ALA A 340 6.79 2.10 11.52
N PHE A 341 7.75 2.60 12.30
CA PHE A 341 9.17 2.33 12.07
C PHE A 341 9.52 0.83 12.21
N GLY A 342 8.86 0.09 13.09
CA GLY A 342 9.00 -1.36 13.21
C GLY A 342 8.41 -2.14 12.03
N MET A 343 7.39 -1.59 11.38
CA MET A 343 6.78 -2.17 10.16
C MET A 343 7.54 -1.81 8.88
N PHE A 344 8.21 -0.64 8.83
CA PHE A 344 8.82 -0.11 7.59
C PHE A 344 10.36 0.04 7.63
N GLY A 345 11.00 -0.13 8.78
CA GLY A 345 12.46 -0.15 8.92
C GLY A 345 13.11 -1.48 8.53
N GLN A 346 12.30 -2.50 8.20
CA GLN A 346 12.80 -3.68 7.52
C GLN A 346 12.77 -3.40 6.02
N SER A 347 13.85 -2.82 5.50
CA SER A 347 14.21 -3.05 4.10
C SER A 347 14.24 -4.56 3.90
N ASP A 348 13.40 -5.08 2.99
CA ASP A 348 13.48 -6.46 2.55
C ASP A 348 14.88 -6.68 1.96
N SER A 349 15.80 -7.19 2.77
CA SER A 349 17.04 -7.73 2.26
C SER A 349 16.66 -8.98 1.49
N HIS A 350 16.60 -8.89 0.17
CA HIS A 350 16.43 -10.05 -0.69
C HIS A 350 17.45 -11.11 -0.25
N PRO A 351 17.04 -12.37 -0.09
CA PRO A 351 17.96 -13.42 0.28
C PRO A 351 19.03 -13.51 -0.81
N ALA A 352 20.31 -13.54 -0.43
CA ALA A 352 21.44 -13.52 -1.35
C ALA A 352 22.53 -14.50 -0.88
N PHE A 353 23.24 -15.10 -1.84
CA PHE A 353 24.37 -15.97 -1.56
C PHE A 353 25.53 -15.21 -0.90
N GLN A 354 26.26 -15.87 0.00
CA GLN A 354 27.40 -15.27 0.68
C GLN A 354 28.59 -15.07 -0.27
N THR A 355 28.84 -16.05 -1.13
CA THR A 355 29.89 -15.99 -2.14
C THR A 355 29.34 -16.52 -3.45
N VAL A 356 29.59 -15.80 -4.54
CA VAL A 356 29.21 -16.16 -5.90
C VAL A 356 30.44 -16.01 -6.82
N SER A 357 30.78 -17.07 -7.53
CA SER A 357 31.76 -17.09 -8.62
C SER A 357 31.05 -17.44 -9.91
N ILE A 358 31.27 -16.66 -10.97
CA ILE A 358 30.70 -16.89 -12.30
C ILE A 358 31.84 -16.85 -13.30
N LYS A 359 32.07 -17.97 -14.00
CA LYS A 359 33.10 -18.09 -15.04
C LYS A 359 32.45 -18.50 -16.35
N ARG A 360 32.93 -17.96 -17.47
CA ARG A 360 32.46 -18.41 -18.79
C ARG A 360 33.04 -19.79 -19.07
N ASN A 361 32.17 -20.76 -19.37
CA ASN A 361 32.60 -22.08 -19.79
C ASN A 361 32.89 -22.08 -21.29
N THR A 362 34.05 -22.61 -21.67
CA THR A 362 34.54 -22.72 -23.07
C THR A 362 34.98 -24.13 -23.42
N SER A 363 34.69 -25.10 -22.54
CA SER A 363 35.09 -26.49 -22.72
C SER A 363 34.11 -27.21 -23.66
N ASP A 364 34.63 -28.08 -24.54
CA ASP A 364 33.85 -28.87 -25.51
C ASP A 364 33.20 -30.13 -24.87
N TRP A 365 33.14 -30.22 -23.54
CA TRP A 365 32.75 -31.43 -22.82
C TRP A 365 31.23 -31.51 -22.58
N ASN A 366 30.61 -32.56 -23.13
CA ASN A 366 29.20 -32.96 -22.95
C ASN A 366 29.01 -33.93 -21.76
N GLU A 367 29.59 -33.66 -20.59
CA GLU A 367 29.23 -34.43 -19.39
C GLU A 367 27.96 -33.87 -18.71
N PRO A 368 27.16 -34.72 -18.05
CA PRO A 368 25.83 -34.36 -17.59
C PRO A 368 25.85 -33.23 -16.56
N THR A 369 24.86 -32.34 -16.66
CA THR A 369 24.51 -31.34 -15.63
C THR A 369 24.26 -32.03 -14.30
N HIS A 370 25.14 -31.85 -13.31
CA HIS A 370 24.75 -32.07 -11.92
C HIS A 370 23.67 -31.04 -11.53
N HIS A 371 22.74 -31.49 -10.69
CA HIS A 371 21.49 -30.85 -10.24
C HIS A 371 21.50 -29.31 -10.15
N PRO A 372 20.37 -28.60 -10.36
CA PRO A 372 20.30 -27.14 -10.35
C PRO A 372 20.65 -26.45 -9.02
N MET A 373 20.86 -27.20 -7.93
CA MET A 373 21.15 -26.67 -6.59
C MET A 373 22.35 -27.37 -5.93
N GLY A 374 23.37 -27.67 -6.74
CA GLY A 374 24.67 -28.14 -6.28
C GLY A 374 25.76 -27.83 -7.31
N MET A 375 26.19 -26.55 -7.35
CA MET A 375 27.22 -26.00 -8.26
C MET A 375 26.88 -26.16 -9.75
N GLY A 376 26.24 -25.13 -10.34
CA GLY A 376 25.84 -25.14 -11.75
C GLY A 376 27.07 -25.05 -12.66
N VAL A 377 27.54 -26.18 -13.14
CA VAL A 377 28.61 -26.27 -14.14
C VAL A 377 27.94 -26.33 -15.52
N ASN A 378 28.43 -25.53 -16.48
CA ASN A 378 28.00 -25.53 -17.88
C ASN A 378 26.52 -25.16 -18.14
N ALA A 379 25.98 -24.11 -17.51
CA ALA A 379 24.59 -23.67 -17.69
C ALA A 379 24.45 -22.42 -18.58
N SER A 380 23.42 -22.38 -19.45
CA SER A 380 23.05 -21.17 -20.18
C SER A 380 22.25 -20.21 -19.28
N LEU A 381 22.23 -18.90 -19.60
CA LEU A 381 21.41 -17.97 -18.83
C LEU A 381 19.91 -18.31 -18.96
N MET A 382 19.47 -18.74 -20.15
CA MET A 382 18.11 -19.21 -20.35
C MET A 382 17.75 -20.34 -19.37
N LEU A 383 18.63 -21.33 -19.23
CA LEU A 383 18.43 -22.46 -18.32
C LEU A 383 18.29 -22.01 -16.87
N LEU A 384 19.15 -21.08 -16.44
CA LEU A 384 19.09 -20.52 -15.09
C LEU A 384 17.79 -19.77 -14.83
N ILE A 385 17.28 -19.01 -15.81
CA ILE A 385 15.99 -18.32 -15.73
C ILE A 385 14.86 -19.33 -15.61
N GLN A 386 14.85 -20.37 -16.45
CA GLN A 386 13.80 -21.38 -16.44
C GLN A 386 13.70 -22.10 -15.09
N PHE A 387 14.83 -22.40 -14.44
CA PHE A 387 14.83 -23.00 -13.11
C PHE A 387 14.49 -22.01 -12.01
N ALA A 388 15.06 -20.81 -12.02
CA ALA A 388 14.87 -19.83 -10.95
C ALA A 388 13.43 -19.30 -10.85
N TYR A 389 12.68 -19.32 -11.96
CA TYR A 389 11.30 -18.79 -12.01
C TYR A 389 10.23 -19.89 -12.13
N ALA A 390 10.60 -21.17 -12.01
CA ALA A 390 9.66 -22.29 -12.01
C ALA A 390 8.76 -22.34 -10.76
N VAL A 391 7.67 -23.10 -10.86
CA VAL A 391 6.75 -23.32 -9.73
C VAL A 391 7.30 -24.47 -8.87
N HIS A 392 7.71 -24.16 -7.64
CA HIS A 392 8.40 -25.09 -6.73
C HIS A 392 7.48 -25.77 -5.70
N ASP A 393 6.21 -25.96 -6.02
CA ASP A 393 5.20 -26.54 -5.09
C ASP A 393 5.07 -28.06 -5.18
N SER A 394 5.82 -28.71 -6.08
CA SER A 394 5.82 -30.16 -6.27
C SER A 394 7.20 -30.76 -5.99
N PRO A 395 7.31 -32.05 -5.63
CA PRO A 395 8.59 -32.73 -5.47
C PRO A 395 9.40 -32.83 -6.78
N HIS A 396 8.83 -32.40 -7.91
CA HIS A 396 9.45 -32.35 -9.23
C HIS A 396 10.05 -30.98 -9.50
N TRP A 397 11.37 -30.95 -9.71
CA TRP A 397 12.13 -29.71 -9.87
C TRP A 397 12.26 -29.44 -11.37
N LEU A 398 11.13 -29.22 -12.04
CA LEU A 398 11.08 -29.03 -13.48
C LEU A 398 11.30 -27.56 -13.87
N PRO A 399 12.09 -27.27 -14.91
CA PRO A 399 12.24 -25.90 -15.42
C PRO A 399 10.94 -25.41 -16.06
N LEU A 400 10.76 -24.08 -16.13
CA LEU A 400 9.75 -23.49 -16.99
C LEU A 400 10.00 -23.89 -18.47
N PRO A 401 8.97 -24.25 -19.24
CA PRO A 401 9.08 -24.43 -20.68
C PRO A 401 9.76 -23.23 -21.35
N ALA A 402 10.67 -23.48 -22.28
CA ALA A 402 11.37 -22.43 -23.03
C ALA A 402 10.38 -21.56 -23.83
N CYS A 403 9.29 -22.15 -24.32
CA CYS A 403 8.22 -21.41 -24.99
C CYS A 403 7.54 -20.35 -24.09
N GLN A 404 7.65 -20.48 -22.76
CA GLN A 404 7.12 -19.52 -21.78
C GLN A 404 8.11 -18.42 -21.42
N VAL A 405 9.36 -18.46 -21.91
CA VAL A 405 10.35 -17.40 -21.71
C VAL A 405 10.60 -16.70 -23.05
N VAL A 406 10.28 -15.41 -23.13
CA VAL A 406 10.27 -14.68 -24.40
C VAL A 406 11.22 -13.49 -24.39
N GLY A 407 11.94 -13.30 -25.49
CA GLY A 407 12.82 -12.16 -25.69
C GLY A 407 14.24 -12.40 -25.19
N GLY A 408 14.95 -11.30 -24.91
CA GLY A 408 16.35 -11.33 -24.50
C GLY A 408 17.35 -11.47 -25.66
N PRO A 409 18.64 -11.21 -25.39
CA PRO A 409 19.68 -11.24 -26.41
C PRO A 409 20.09 -12.68 -26.77
N ALA A 410 20.42 -12.95 -28.03
CA ALA A 410 20.68 -14.32 -28.53
C ALA A 410 21.72 -15.12 -27.73
N TRP A 411 22.68 -14.44 -27.08
CA TRP A 411 23.73 -15.09 -26.31
C TRP A 411 23.24 -15.82 -25.05
N ILE A 412 22.03 -15.52 -24.54
CA ILE A 412 21.47 -16.20 -23.36
C ILE A 412 21.24 -17.70 -23.58
N ASN A 413 21.08 -18.11 -24.83
CA ASN A 413 20.86 -19.50 -25.24
C ASN A 413 22.16 -20.21 -25.62
N SER A 414 23.22 -19.48 -25.97
CA SER A 414 24.45 -20.06 -26.54
C SER A 414 25.63 -20.01 -25.58
N LEU A 415 25.78 -18.96 -24.79
CA LEU A 415 26.87 -18.86 -23.82
C LEU A 415 26.58 -19.69 -22.58
N ARG A 416 27.60 -20.41 -22.11
CA ARG A 416 27.54 -21.26 -20.92
C ARG A 416 28.41 -20.68 -19.80
N TYR A 417 27.98 -20.89 -18.57
CA TYR A 417 28.62 -20.37 -17.37
C TYR A 417 28.75 -21.47 -16.32
N ASP A 418 29.88 -21.45 -15.61
CA ASP A 418 30.11 -22.17 -14.38
C ASP A 418 29.82 -21.23 -13.21
N ILE A 419 28.80 -21.55 -12.42
CA ILE A 419 28.32 -20.77 -11.29
C ILE A 419 28.48 -21.57 -9.99
N GLU A 420 29.39 -21.09 -9.15
CA GLU A 420 29.53 -21.56 -7.79
C GLU A 420 28.91 -20.53 -6.84
N ALA A 421 27.81 -20.91 -6.19
CA ALA A 421 27.11 -20.08 -5.22
C ALA A 421 27.03 -20.82 -3.88
N LYS A 422 27.42 -20.17 -2.78
CA LYS A 422 27.38 -20.77 -1.43
C LYS A 422 26.39 -20.03 -0.53
N PRO A 423 25.34 -20.69 -0.02
CA PRO A 423 24.43 -20.10 0.94
C PRO A 423 25.08 -20.01 2.31
N ARG A 424 24.56 -19.12 3.16
CA ARG A 424 25.06 -18.96 4.53
C ARG A 424 24.37 -19.99 5.44
N GLY A 425 25.06 -21.07 5.75
CA GLY A 425 24.51 -22.15 6.58
C GLY A 425 23.45 -22.97 5.84
N ASN A 426 22.65 -23.74 6.60
CA ASN A 426 21.59 -24.55 6.02
C ASN A 426 20.39 -23.65 5.66
N THR A 427 20.01 -23.63 4.38
CA THR A 427 18.93 -22.76 3.87
C THR A 427 17.76 -23.62 3.41
N ASP A 428 16.53 -23.15 3.62
CA ASP A 428 15.33 -23.79 3.07
C ASP A 428 15.41 -23.79 1.53
N PRO A 429 15.18 -24.91 0.83
CA PRO A 429 15.12 -24.94 -0.64
C PRO A 429 14.28 -23.81 -1.25
N LYS A 430 13.15 -23.45 -0.64
CA LYS A 430 12.32 -22.32 -1.10
C LYS A 430 13.03 -20.98 -1.04
N GLN A 431 13.83 -20.76 -0.01
CA GLN A 431 14.61 -19.54 0.17
C GLN A 431 15.81 -19.50 -0.78
N GLU A 432 16.40 -20.63 -1.10
CA GLU A 432 17.52 -20.72 -2.04
C GLU A 432 17.10 -20.36 -3.49
N TRP A 433 15.86 -20.66 -3.89
CA TRP A 433 15.31 -20.19 -5.19
C TRP A 433 15.24 -18.67 -5.30
N LEU A 434 14.87 -18.00 -4.20
CA LEU A 434 14.88 -16.53 -4.14
C LEU A 434 16.31 -15.98 -4.26
N MET A 435 17.30 -16.68 -3.68
CA MET A 435 18.70 -16.29 -3.79
C MET A 435 19.22 -16.38 -5.23
N TRP A 436 18.76 -17.38 -5.99
CA TRP A 436 19.07 -17.50 -7.41
C TRP A 436 18.50 -16.34 -8.23
N GLN A 437 17.26 -15.91 -7.97
CA GLN A 437 16.67 -14.76 -8.65
C GLN A 437 17.43 -13.47 -8.32
N THR A 438 17.79 -13.27 -7.05
CA THR A 438 18.64 -12.15 -6.62
C THR A 438 19.98 -12.17 -7.35
N LEU A 439 20.63 -13.34 -7.44
CA LEU A 439 21.90 -13.51 -8.16
C LEU A 439 21.75 -13.14 -9.63
N LEU A 440 20.71 -13.61 -10.31
CA LEU A 440 20.47 -13.31 -11.73
C LEU A 440 20.20 -11.82 -11.95
N SER A 441 19.39 -11.20 -11.09
CA SER A 441 19.14 -9.75 -11.11
C SER A 441 20.45 -8.96 -10.91
N ASP A 442 21.27 -9.33 -9.92
CA ASP A 442 22.46 -8.58 -9.57
C ASP A 442 23.61 -8.76 -10.56
N ARG A 443 23.85 -10.01 -10.97
CA ARG A 443 25.05 -10.40 -11.74
C ARG A 443 24.83 -10.36 -13.24
N PHE A 444 23.62 -10.64 -13.70
CA PHE A 444 23.24 -10.57 -15.11
C PHE A 444 22.37 -9.35 -15.43
N LYS A 445 22.13 -8.45 -14.47
CA LYS A 445 21.25 -7.27 -14.62
C LYS A 445 19.88 -7.64 -15.17
N LEU A 446 19.42 -8.83 -14.83
CA LEU A 446 18.22 -9.43 -15.38
C LEU A 446 16.99 -8.63 -14.95
N ARG A 447 16.21 -8.14 -15.92
CA ARG A 447 14.90 -7.52 -15.69
C ARG A 447 13.85 -8.27 -16.50
N LEU A 448 12.73 -8.55 -15.85
CA LEU A 448 11.67 -9.39 -16.38
C LEU A 448 10.30 -8.82 -16.00
N HIS A 449 9.28 -9.14 -16.80
CA HIS A 449 7.88 -9.01 -16.40
C HIS A 449 7.08 -10.21 -16.91
N ARG A 450 5.88 -10.41 -16.34
CA ARG A 450 4.94 -11.43 -16.80
C ARG A 450 3.85 -10.79 -17.66
N GLU A 451 3.47 -11.45 -18.73
CA GLU A 451 2.32 -11.04 -19.55
C GLU A 451 1.56 -12.27 -20.07
N ARG A 452 0.35 -12.06 -20.57
CA ARG A 452 -0.44 -13.11 -21.21
C ARG A 452 -0.31 -13.02 -22.72
N ARG A 453 0.10 -14.13 -23.35
CA ARG A 453 0.16 -14.27 -24.81
C ARG A 453 -0.68 -15.45 -25.28
N GLU A 454 -1.26 -15.32 -26.47
CA GLU A 454 -1.79 -16.50 -27.17
C GLU A 454 -0.63 -17.31 -27.73
N LEU A 455 -0.43 -18.51 -27.18
CA LEU A 455 0.57 -19.47 -27.64
C LEU A 455 -0.09 -20.76 -28.11
N PRO A 456 0.57 -21.55 -28.98
CA PRO A 456 0.11 -22.89 -29.28
C PRO A 456 0.29 -23.78 -28.04
N ILE A 457 -0.78 -24.47 -27.67
CA ILE A 457 -0.86 -25.37 -26.51
C ILE A 457 -1.36 -26.74 -26.97
N TYR A 458 -1.33 -27.73 -26.08
CA TYR A 458 -2.06 -28.98 -26.26
C TYR A 458 -3.19 -29.11 -25.24
N ASN A 459 -4.36 -29.55 -25.68
CA ASN A 459 -5.40 -30.04 -24.80
C ASN A 459 -5.23 -31.55 -24.64
N LEU A 460 -5.08 -32.02 -23.40
CA LEU A 460 -5.05 -33.44 -23.08
C LEU A 460 -6.49 -33.92 -22.91
N THR A 461 -6.94 -34.78 -23.81
CA THR A 461 -8.33 -35.28 -23.86
C THR A 461 -8.35 -36.81 -23.77
N ALA A 462 -9.46 -37.40 -23.33
CA ALA A 462 -9.64 -38.85 -23.43
C ALA A 462 -9.97 -39.28 -24.87
N VAL A 463 -9.46 -40.44 -25.30
CA VAL A 463 -9.89 -41.04 -26.58
C VAL A 463 -11.35 -41.52 -26.47
N LYS A 464 -12.00 -41.78 -27.62
CA LYS A 464 -13.43 -42.20 -27.66
C LYS A 464 -13.74 -43.47 -26.83
N SER A 465 -12.76 -44.36 -26.66
CA SER A 465 -12.90 -45.56 -25.83
C SER A 465 -12.71 -45.31 -24.32
N GLY A 466 -12.50 -44.06 -23.90
CA GLY A 466 -12.22 -43.67 -22.53
C GLY A 466 -10.73 -43.77 -22.15
N PRO A 467 -10.33 -43.14 -21.03
CA PRO A 467 -8.97 -43.19 -20.52
C PRO A 467 -8.65 -44.58 -19.96
N LYS A 468 -7.46 -45.10 -20.28
CA LYS A 468 -6.92 -46.39 -19.80
C LYS A 468 -5.96 -46.14 -18.63
N LEU A 469 -6.48 -45.66 -17.51
CA LEU A 469 -5.67 -45.31 -16.34
C LEU A 469 -5.77 -46.42 -15.27
N PRO A 470 -4.68 -47.17 -14.99
CA PRO A 470 -4.67 -48.22 -13.98
C PRO A 470 -4.93 -47.68 -12.58
N ALA A 471 -5.78 -48.35 -11.80
CA ALA A 471 -5.99 -47.99 -10.39
C ALA A 471 -4.68 -48.15 -9.58
N PRO A 472 -4.42 -47.29 -8.57
CA PRO A 472 -3.18 -47.32 -7.83
C PRO A 472 -3.02 -48.58 -6.99
N LYS A 473 -1.83 -49.18 -6.97
CA LYS A 473 -1.52 -50.32 -6.09
C LYS A 473 -1.31 -49.88 -4.64
N GLU A 474 -1.96 -50.55 -3.68
CA GLU A 474 -1.93 -50.18 -2.25
C GLU A 474 -0.51 -50.17 -1.62
N ALA A 475 0.38 -51.05 -2.06
CA ALA A 475 1.75 -51.19 -1.56
C ALA A 475 2.84 -50.57 -2.47
N GLY A 476 2.45 -49.79 -3.48
CA GLY A 476 3.33 -49.35 -4.57
C GLY A 476 4.28 -48.18 -4.26
N CYS A 477 3.99 -47.38 -3.23
CA CYS A 477 4.71 -46.13 -2.99
C CYS A 477 4.79 -45.75 -1.50
N VAL A 478 5.67 -44.81 -1.16
CA VAL A 478 5.82 -44.21 0.18
C VAL A 478 5.33 -42.77 0.16
N SER A 479 4.47 -42.39 1.10
CA SER A 479 4.06 -41.00 1.31
C SER A 479 4.89 -40.35 2.41
N PHE A 480 5.24 -39.08 2.22
CA PHE A 480 5.93 -38.27 3.23
C PHE A 480 4.97 -37.24 3.84
N PRO A 481 5.12 -36.89 5.13
CA PRO A 481 4.35 -35.81 5.74
C PRO A 481 4.55 -34.47 5.00
N PRO A 482 3.51 -33.61 4.94
CA PRO A 482 3.64 -32.27 4.38
C PRO A 482 4.78 -31.49 5.04
N GLY A 483 5.69 -30.92 4.24
CA GLY A 483 6.80 -30.10 4.73
C GLY A 483 8.08 -30.87 5.10
N THR A 484 8.13 -32.19 4.96
CA THR A 484 9.40 -32.94 5.01
C THR A 484 9.98 -33.13 3.62
N PRO A 485 11.29 -32.89 3.39
CA PRO A 485 11.89 -33.17 2.09
C PRO A 485 11.76 -34.67 1.78
N PRO A 486 11.38 -35.05 0.54
CA PRO A 486 11.28 -36.45 0.14
C PRO A 486 12.62 -37.16 0.42
N ARG A 487 12.58 -38.34 1.02
CA ARG A 487 13.79 -39.14 1.27
C ARG A 487 13.79 -40.32 0.32
N HIS A 488 14.86 -40.48 -0.44
CA HIS A 488 15.04 -41.66 -1.27
C HIS A 488 15.07 -42.92 -0.39
N VAL A 489 14.05 -43.77 -0.52
CA VAL A 489 14.01 -45.10 0.10
C VAL A 489 14.40 -46.12 -0.98
N PRO A 490 15.54 -46.83 -0.84
CA PRO A 490 15.96 -47.81 -1.84
C PRO A 490 14.86 -48.82 -2.16
N GLY A 491 14.50 -48.94 -3.44
CA GLY A 491 13.49 -49.88 -3.94
C GLY A 491 12.02 -49.44 -3.79
N LYS A 492 11.73 -48.21 -3.33
CA LYS A 492 10.38 -47.65 -3.29
C LYS A 492 10.29 -46.31 -4.02
N VAL A 493 9.15 -46.04 -4.65
CA VAL A 493 8.84 -44.75 -5.29
C VAL A 493 7.99 -43.89 -4.38
N ASP A 494 8.07 -42.58 -4.54
CA ASP A 494 7.30 -41.63 -3.74
C ASP A 494 5.86 -41.54 -4.29
N CYS A 495 4.85 -41.54 -3.43
CA CYS A 495 3.46 -41.39 -3.87
C CYS A 495 3.25 -39.99 -4.45
N GLY A 496 2.58 -39.89 -5.60
CA GLY A 496 2.38 -38.62 -6.32
C GLY A 496 3.64 -38.15 -7.06
N TYR A 497 4.72 -38.93 -7.05
CA TYR A 497 5.93 -38.63 -7.81
C TYR A 497 5.89 -39.27 -9.19
N VAL A 498 6.02 -38.44 -10.24
CA VAL A 498 6.31 -38.88 -11.61
C VAL A 498 7.81 -38.84 -11.90
N SER A 499 8.41 -39.99 -12.15
CA SER A 499 9.75 -40.09 -12.71
C SER A 499 9.75 -39.60 -14.16
N GLY A 500 10.63 -38.64 -14.45
CA GLY A 500 10.81 -38.10 -15.78
C GLY A 500 11.36 -39.14 -16.78
N PRO A 501 11.32 -38.83 -18.09
CA PRO A 501 11.49 -39.79 -19.19
C PRO A 501 12.84 -40.52 -19.25
N PHE A 502 13.85 -40.02 -18.53
CA PHE A 502 15.22 -40.55 -18.52
C PHE A 502 15.54 -41.46 -17.32
N SER A 503 14.65 -41.54 -16.34
CA SER A 503 14.88 -42.39 -15.18
C SER A 503 14.79 -43.87 -15.57
N GLY A 504 15.95 -44.55 -15.65
CA GLY A 504 16.02 -45.96 -16.06
C GLY A 504 15.92 -46.20 -17.57
N SER A 505 16.25 -45.19 -18.40
CA SER A 505 16.29 -45.32 -19.87
C SER A 505 17.45 -46.18 -20.33
N THR A 506 17.19 -47.11 -21.26
CA THR A 506 18.20 -47.89 -21.99
C THR A 506 18.01 -47.68 -23.49
N ALA A 507 19.10 -47.50 -24.23
CA ALA A 507 19.19 -47.54 -25.69
C ALA A 507 17.91 -47.11 -26.47
N GLY A 508 17.52 -45.82 -26.37
CA GLY A 508 16.44 -45.23 -27.18
C GLY A 508 15.01 -45.39 -26.64
N ARG A 509 14.84 -46.05 -25.47
CA ARG A 509 13.58 -46.13 -24.73
C ARG A 509 13.52 -45.07 -23.62
N LEU A 510 12.48 -44.25 -23.66
CA LEU A 510 12.11 -43.28 -22.63
C LEU A 510 10.91 -43.79 -21.85
N ASN A 511 10.90 -43.56 -20.54
CA ASN A 511 9.83 -44.02 -19.66
C ASN A 511 9.41 -42.93 -18.67
N ILE A 512 8.12 -42.62 -18.62
CA ILE A 512 7.52 -41.81 -17.56
C ILE A 512 6.74 -42.75 -16.64
N LYS A 513 7.16 -42.87 -15.38
CA LYS A 513 6.52 -43.76 -14.40
C LYS A 513 6.13 -43.03 -13.14
N GLY A 514 5.03 -43.40 -12.51
CA GLY A 514 4.62 -42.86 -11.21
C GLY A 514 3.58 -43.75 -10.54
N SER A 515 3.40 -43.57 -9.23
CA SER A 515 2.36 -44.29 -8.48
C SER A 515 1.54 -43.33 -7.64
N LYS A 516 0.22 -43.52 -7.63
CA LYS A 516 -0.76 -42.59 -7.03
C LYS A 516 -0.58 -41.16 -7.53
N VAL A 517 -0.52 -40.98 -8.85
CA VAL A 517 -0.32 -39.66 -9.49
C VAL A 517 -1.65 -39.07 -9.94
N HIS A 518 -1.72 -37.74 -10.01
CA HIS A 518 -2.84 -37.02 -10.62
C HIS A 518 -2.52 -36.65 -12.07
N VAL A 519 -3.55 -36.37 -12.87
CA VAL A 519 -3.40 -35.91 -14.26
C VAL A 519 -2.56 -34.63 -14.33
N ALA A 520 -2.67 -33.75 -13.33
CA ALA A 520 -1.86 -32.55 -13.20
C ALA A 520 -0.34 -32.82 -13.15
N ASP A 521 0.08 -33.94 -12.56
CA ASP A 521 1.49 -34.32 -12.49
C ASP A 521 2.00 -34.85 -13.84
N LEU A 522 1.18 -35.64 -14.53
CA LEU A 522 1.45 -36.06 -15.91
C LEU A 522 1.53 -34.86 -16.86
N ILE A 523 0.61 -33.90 -16.75
CA ILE A 523 0.58 -32.67 -17.55
C ILE A 523 1.86 -31.87 -17.39
N ARG A 524 2.39 -31.78 -16.17
CA ARG A 524 3.63 -31.06 -15.89
C ARG A 524 4.83 -31.68 -16.61
N GLU A 525 4.93 -33.01 -16.58
CA GLU A 525 5.96 -33.75 -17.30
C GLU A 525 5.80 -33.64 -18.81
N LEU A 526 4.57 -33.79 -19.33
CA LEU A 526 4.28 -33.63 -20.76
C LEU A 526 4.62 -32.21 -21.24
N ALA A 527 4.29 -31.18 -20.47
CA ALA A 527 4.59 -29.80 -20.82
C ALA A 527 6.11 -29.52 -20.89
N SER A 528 6.87 -30.15 -19.99
CA SER A 528 8.34 -30.11 -19.99
C SER A 528 8.92 -30.85 -21.21
N VAL A 529 8.42 -32.05 -21.49
CA VAL A 529 8.89 -32.91 -22.58
C VAL A 529 8.60 -32.31 -23.96
N LEU A 530 7.42 -31.71 -24.12
CA LEU A 530 6.94 -31.19 -25.40
C LEU A 530 7.31 -29.72 -25.65
N ASP A 531 7.91 -29.04 -24.65
CA ASP A 531 8.15 -27.59 -24.60
C ASP A 531 6.92 -26.77 -25.05
N ARG A 532 5.74 -27.22 -24.59
CA ARG A 532 4.46 -26.60 -24.90
C ARG A 532 3.51 -26.76 -23.71
N PRO A 533 2.75 -25.73 -23.34
CA PRO A 533 1.78 -25.85 -22.25
C PRO A 533 0.70 -26.88 -22.60
N VAL A 534 0.33 -27.70 -21.62
CA VAL A 534 -0.70 -28.72 -21.74
C VAL A 534 -1.86 -28.38 -20.78
N LEU A 535 -3.09 -28.37 -21.28
CA LEU A 535 -4.31 -28.15 -20.49
C LEU A 535 -5.07 -29.46 -20.29
N ASP A 536 -5.62 -29.65 -19.10
CA ASP A 536 -6.44 -30.81 -18.77
C ASP A 536 -7.86 -30.65 -19.31
N GLU A 537 -8.26 -31.51 -20.24
CA GLU A 537 -9.63 -31.69 -20.73
C GLU A 537 -10.04 -33.18 -20.66
N THR A 538 -9.46 -33.92 -19.71
CA THR A 538 -9.70 -35.37 -19.55
C THR A 538 -10.93 -35.69 -18.69
N GLU A 539 -11.44 -34.72 -17.95
CA GLU A 539 -12.50 -34.86 -16.92
C GLU A 539 -12.15 -35.85 -15.77
N PHE A 540 -10.93 -36.40 -15.74
CA PHE A 540 -10.51 -37.39 -14.76
C PHE A 540 -9.91 -36.73 -13.52
N THR A 541 -10.44 -37.06 -12.34
CA THR A 541 -10.04 -36.44 -11.05
C THR A 541 -9.41 -37.41 -10.04
N GLY A 542 -9.33 -38.70 -10.39
CA GLY A 542 -8.78 -39.74 -9.51
C GLY A 542 -7.25 -39.77 -9.46
N GLU A 543 -6.74 -40.71 -8.66
CA GLU A 543 -5.32 -41.13 -8.69
C GLU A 543 -5.16 -42.36 -9.58
N PHE A 544 -4.00 -42.50 -10.23
CA PHE A 544 -3.68 -43.68 -11.04
C PHE A 544 -2.20 -44.05 -10.94
N ASP A 545 -1.88 -45.28 -11.33
CA ASP A 545 -0.49 -45.70 -11.57
C ASP A 545 -0.12 -45.39 -13.03
N LEU A 546 1.01 -44.72 -13.22
CA LEU A 546 1.52 -44.27 -14.51
C LEU A 546 2.71 -45.14 -14.94
N ASP A 547 2.64 -45.73 -16.13
CA ASP A 547 3.77 -46.37 -16.80
C ASP A 547 3.63 -46.13 -18.31
N LEU A 548 4.32 -45.10 -18.81
CA LEU A 548 4.30 -44.68 -20.20
C LEU A 548 5.68 -44.91 -20.81
N SER A 549 5.75 -45.72 -21.86
CA SER A 549 7.00 -46.03 -22.57
C SER A 549 6.94 -45.53 -24.01
N PHE A 550 7.94 -44.78 -24.46
CA PHE A 550 7.98 -44.21 -25.81
C PHE A 550 9.43 -44.02 -26.29
N THR A 551 9.61 -43.68 -27.57
CA THR A 551 10.91 -43.31 -28.12
C THR A 551 11.04 -41.80 -28.36
N ALA A 552 12.29 -41.33 -28.41
CA ALA A 552 12.62 -39.98 -28.82
C ALA A 552 12.11 -39.67 -30.24
N ASP A 553 11.54 -38.49 -30.43
CA ASP A 553 11.14 -37.95 -31.72
C ASP A 553 11.45 -36.44 -31.80
N GLU A 554 11.03 -35.78 -32.88
CA GLU A 554 11.22 -34.33 -33.01
C GLU A 554 10.41 -33.50 -32.01
N ALA A 555 9.36 -34.06 -31.40
CA ALA A 555 8.53 -33.37 -30.41
C ALA A 555 9.16 -33.38 -29.00
N LEU A 556 10.11 -34.28 -28.75
CA LEU A 556 10.93 -34.34 -27.53
C LEU A 556 12.08 -33.31 -27.47
N MET A 557 12.24 -32.49 -28.53
CA MET A 557 13.27 -31.46 -28.66
C MET A 557 12.99 -30.20 -27.82
N GLY A 558 12.56 -30.37 -26.57
CA GLY A 558 12.16 -29.28 -25.66
C GLY A 558 13.00 -29.14 -24.40
N LEU A 559 13.76 -30.19 -24.06
CA LEU A 559 14.48 -30.28 -22.80
C LEU A 559 15.87 -29.60 -22.89
N PRO A 560 16.24 -28.77 -21.90
CA PRO A 560 17.55 -28.12 -21.89
C PRO A 560 18.70 -29.14 -21.94
N GLY A 561 19.65 -28.96 -22.87
CA GLY A 561 20.80 -29.84 -23.05
C GLY A 561 20.62 -30.95 -24.10
N PHE A 562 19.40 -31.22 -24.58
CA PHE A 562 19.08 -32.37 -25.45
C PHE A 562 18.71 -32.01 -26.89
N GLY A 563 18.88 -30.74 -27.27
CA GLY A 563 18.72 -30.27 -28.65
C GLY A 563 17.28 -29.88 -28.97
N GLY A 564 17.08 -28.75 -29.65
CA GLY A 564 15.77 -28.31 -30.12
C GLY A 564 15.64 -26.84 -30.49
N PRO A 565 14.43 -26.35 -30.81
CA PRO A 565 14.20 -24.95 -31.19
C PRO A 565 14.67 -23.94 -30.14
N GLY A 566 14.64 -24.32 -28.85
CA GLY A 566 15.12 -23.51 -27.71
C GLY A 566 16.57 -23.78 -27.28
N ASP A 567 17.20 -24.87 -27.73
CA ASP A 567 18.62 -25.20 -27.44
C ASP A 567 19.28 -25.87 -28.66
N PRO A 568 19.67 -25.09 -29.70
CA PRO A 568 20.17 -25.64 -30.96
C PRO A 568 21.47 -26.46 -30.85
N GLY A 569 22.16 -26.39 -29.70
CA GLY A 569 23.44 -27.05 -29.45
C GLY A 569 23.37 -28.34 -28.64
N GLY A 570 22.20 -28.78 -28.19
CA GLY A 570 22.08 -29.98 -27.35
C GLY A 570 22.15 -31.31 -28.11
N THR A 571 22.47 -32.39 -27.39
CA THR A 571 22.67 -33.73 -27.98
C THR A 571 21.33 -34.46 -28.17
N LYS A 572 21.01 -34.82 -29.41
CA LYS A 572 19.77 -35.54 -29.74
C LYS A 572 19.77 -36.95 -29.11
N PRO A 573 18.71 -37.35 -28.38
CA PRO A 573 18.60 -38.70 -27.84
C PRO A 573 18.45 -39.75 -28.95
N PRO A 574 18.97 -40.98 -28.75
CA PRO A 574 18.82 -42.07 -29.72
C PRO A 574 17.36 -42.51 -29.85
N THR A 575 16.98 -43.00 -31.03
CA THR A 575 15.62 -43.46 -31.35
C THR A 575 15.56 -45.00 -31.44
N ASP A 576 14.47 -45.60 -30.95
CA ASP A 576 14.15 -47.03 -31.07
C ASP A 576 12.94 -47.21 -32.00
N PRO A 577 13.10 -47.82 -33.18
CA PRO A 577 12.02 -47.95 -34.17
C PRO A 577 10.89 -48.89 -33.73
N ASN A 578 11.05 -49.67 -32.65
CA ASN A 578 10.02 -50.59 -32.16
C ASN A 578 9.08 -49.97 -31.12
N LEU A 579 9.32 -48.73 -30.72
CA LEU A 579 8.53 -48.03 -29.71
C LEU A 579 7.71 -46.90 -30.36
N PRO A 580 6.49 -46.66 -29.87
CA PRO A 580 5.68 -45.56 -30.34
C PRO A 580 6.31 -44.21 -29.95
N ASN A 581 6.04 -43.17 -30.73
CA ASN A 581 6.31 -41.79 -30.31
C ASN A 581 5.37 -41.39 -29.16
N ILE A 582 5.62 -40.24 -28.52
CA ILE A 582 4.87 -39.82 -27.34
C ILE A 582 3.36 -39.66 -27.60
N PHE A 583 2.95 -39.22 -28.79
CA PHE A 583 1.53 -39.06 -29.15
C PHE A 583 0.84 -40.42 -29.27
N ALA A 584 1.44 -41.36 -30.00
CA ALA A 584 0.93 -42.71 -30.15
C ALA A 584 0.94 -43.46 -28.82
N ALA A 585 1.99 -43.29 -27.99
CA ALA A 585 2.10 -43.91 -26.68
C ALA A 585 0.96 -43.47 -25.74
N LEU A 586 0.61 -42.18 -25.72
CA LEU A 586 -0.50 -41.66 -24.93
C LEU A 586 -1.84 -42.29 -25.37
N GLU A 587 -2.09 -42.39 -26.68
CA GLU A 587 -3.33 -42.95 -27.22
C GLU A 587 -3.44 -44.46 -26.96
N GLU A 588 -2.36 -45.20 -27.25
CA GLU A 588 -2.33 -46.66 -27.17
C GLU A 588 -2.32 -47.18 -25.73
N GLN A 589 -1.46 -46.60 -24.88
CA GLN A 589 -1.17 -47.08 -23.52
C GLN A 589 -2.09 -46.46 -22.46
N LEU A 590 -2.35 -45.15 -22.54
CA LEU A 590 -3.15 -44.43 -21.53
C LEU A 590 -4.55 -44.03 -22.00
N GLY A 591 -4.89 -44.24 -23.28
CA GLY A 591 -6.18 -43.79 -23.82
C GLY A 591 -6.35 -42.27 -23.76
N LEU A 592 -5.25 -41.52 -23.83
CA LEU A 592 -5.22 -40.06 -23.81
C LEU A 592 -4.69 -39.53 -25.13
N LYS A 593 -5.16 -38.36 -25.55
CA LYS A 593 -4.77 -37.72 -26.79
C LYS A 593 -4.43 -36.26 -26.57
N LEU A 594 -3.33 -35.82 -27.17
CA LEU A 594 -2.96 -34.40 -27.25
C LEU A 594 -3.58 -33.79 -28.51
N VAL A 595 -4.40 -32.75 -28.33
CA VAL A 595 -5.04 -32.01 -29.42
C VAL A 595 -4.40 -30.63 -29.51
N PRO A 596 -3.79 -30.25 -30.66
CA PRO A 596 -3.24 -28.91 -30.85
C PRO A 596 -4.33 -27.84 -30.71
N ALA A 597 -4.07 -26.83 -29.89
CA ALA A 597 -4.96 -25.69 -29.68
C ALA A 597 -4.16 -24.38 -29.53
N LYS A 598 -4.86 -23.26 -29.40
CA LYS A 598 -4.28 -21.96 -29.01
C LYS A 598 -4.97 -21.50 -27.74
N GLY A 599 -4.19 -20.99 -26.79
CA GLY A 599 -4.75 -20.52 -25.53
C GLY A 599 -3.92 -19.40 -24.91
N PRO A 600 -4.52 -18.63 -23.98
CA PRO A 600 -3.80 -17.61 -23.22
C PRO A 600 -2.86 -18.29 -22.23
N VAL A 601 -1.56 -18.06 -22.39
CA VAL A 601 -0.49 -18.58 -21.54
C VAL A 601 0.23 -17.41 -20.91
N GLU A 602 0.51 -17.53 -19.61
CA GLU A 602 1.38 -16.57 -18.93
C GLU A 602 2.84 -16.84 -19.32
N VAL A 603 3.51 -15.82 -19.81
CA VAL A 603 4.91 -15.87 -20.25
C VAL A 603 5.76 -14.90 -19.45
N LEU A 604 7.04 -15.23 -19.29
CA LEU A 604 8.07 -14.39 -18.70
C LEU A 604 8.83 -13.68 -19.83
N VAL A 605 8.73 -12.35 -19.88
CA VAL A 605 9.40 -11.53 -20.89
C VAL A 605 10.70 -10.99 -20.33
N ILE A 606 11.80 -11.19 -21.06
CA ILE A 606 13.11 -10.65 -20.73
C ILE A 606 13.22 -9.22 -21.28
N ASP A 607 13.13 -8.23 -20.38
CA ASP A 607 13.28 -6.81 -20.72
C ASP A 607 14.75 -6.44 -20.93
N HIS A 608 15.64 -6.99 -20.10
CA HIS A 608 17.06 -6.67 -20.12
C HIS A 608 17.89 -7.80 -19.54
N ALA A 609 19.06 -8.04 -20.15
CA ALA A 609 20.08 -8.94 -19.62
C ALA A 609 21.47 -8.50 -20.09
N GLU A 610 22.43 -8.45 -19.18
CA GLU A 610 23.83 -8.14 -19.43
C GLU A 610 24.72 -9.35 -19.17
N ARG A 611 25.84 -9.40 -19.89
CA ARG A 611 26.86 -10.42 -19.61
C ARG A 611 27.48 -10.11 -18.25
N PRO A 612 27.66 -11.12 -17.38
CA PRO A 612 28.24 -10.90 -16.07
C PRO A 612 29.71 -10.49 -16.24
N THR A 613 30.16 -9.55 -15.43
CA THR A 613 31.59 -9.28 -15.29
C THR A 613 32.25 -10.50 -14.64
N ALA A 614 33.32 -10.99 -15.26
CA ALA A 614 34.14 -12.04 -14.65
C ALA A 614 34.64 -11.57 -13.28
N ASN A 615 34.57 -12.46 -12.28
CA ASN A 615 35.17 -12.22 -10.97
C ASN A 615 36.63 -12.66 -10.95
#